data_AF-A0A5B8U3T3-F1
#
_entry.id   AF-A0A5B8U3T3-F1
#
_cell.length_a   1.000
_cell.length_b   1.000
_cell.length_c   1.000
_cell.angle_alpha   90.00
_cell.angle_beta   90.00
_cell.angle_gamma   90.00
#
_symmetry.space_group_name_H-M   'P 1'
#
loop_
_entity.id
_entity.type
_entity.pdbx_description
1 polymer ?
#
loop_
_entity_poly.entity_id
_entity_poly.type
_entity_poly.pdbx_seq_one_letter_code
_entity_poly.pdbx_strand_id
1 'polypeptide(L)' 'MAEIEVGDVILARGVTGRFHAVVAGVRLGRLMVDRCDGRPAGPLSPRDVLSVYKEAGPPDSEPRTRPLRPTGQLKLDLG' A
#
# COMPACT_ATOMS: atom_id res chain seq x y z
N MET A 1 3.58 9.92 12.99
CA MET A 1 2.93 9.84 11.66
C MET A 1 4.07 9.89 10.66
N ALA A 2 4.14 8.96 9.71
CA ALA A 2 5.23 8.95 8.73
C ALA A 2 5.21 10.24 7.91
N GLU A 3 6.39 10.74 7.54
CA GLU A 3 6.52 11.90 6.65
C GLU A 3 5.97 11.54 5.27
N ILE A 4 5.18 12.45 4.70
CA ILE A 4 4.51 12.26 3.41
C ILE A 4 5.31 13.01 2.35
N GLU A 5 5.80 12.27 1.37
CA GLU A 5 6.63 12.77 0.28
C GLU A 5 5.94 12.56 -1.07
N VAL A 6 6.38 13.31 -2.08
CA VAL A 6 5.94 13.10 -3.46
C VAL A 6 6.43 11.74 -3.94
N GLY A 7 5.55 10.96 -4.55
CA GLY A 7 5.79 9.59 -4.99
C GLY A 7 5.28 8.54 -4.00
N ASP A 8 5.00 8.90 -2.75
CA ASP A 8 4.43 7.96 -1.79
C ASP A 8 3.06 7.45 -2.23
N VAL A 9 2.80 6.17 -1.99
CA VAL A 9 1.44 5.62 -2.09
C VAL A 9 0.75 5.81 -0.75
N ILE A 10 -0.48 6.30 -0.75
CA ILE A 10 -1.26 6.52 0.46
C ILE A 10 -2.61 5.81 0.40
N LEU A 11 -3.13 5.43 1.57
CA LEU A 11 -4.55 5.15 1.75
C LEU A 11 -5.21 6.39 2.35
N ALA A 12 -6.13 7.00 1.60
CA ALA A 12 -6.81 8.21 2.01
C ALA A 12 -8.32 7.98 2.22
N ARG A 13 -8.94 8.86 3.01
CA ARG A 13 -10.39 8.97 3.15
C ARG A 13 -10.88 10.17 2.34
N GLY A 14 -11.67 9.93 1.30
CA GLY A 14 -12.39 10.99 0.59
C GLY A 14 -13.90 10.92 0.79
N VAL A 15 -14.60 11.77 0.04
CA VAL A 15 -16.07 11.91 0.10
C VAL A 15 -16.78 10.61 -0.27
N THR A 16 -16.27 9.88 -1.28
CA THR A 16 -16.87 8.63 -1.77
C THR A 16 -16.38 7.38 -1.03
N GLY A 17 -15.63 7.55 0.07
CA GLY A 17 -15.02 6.45 0.81
C GLY A 17 -13.49 6.44 0.77
N ARG A 18 -12.90 5.27 1.03
CA ARG A 18 -11.43 5.11 1.09
C ARG A 18 -10.87 4.72 -0.27
N PHE A 19 -9.67 5.19 -0.59
CA PHE A 19 -8.99 4.85 -1.84
C PHE A 19 -7.48 4.95 -1.70
N HIS A 20 -6.78 4.24 -2.60
CA HIS A 20 -5.33 4.35 -2.75
C HIS A 20 -5.00 5.41 -3.79
N ALA A 21 -3.97 6.20 -3.53
CA ALA A 21 -3.49 7.22 -4.44
C ALA A 21 -1.98 7.44 -4.30
N VAL A 22 -1.35 7.96 -5.34
CA VAL A 22 0.04 8.40 -5.34
C VAL A 22 0.07 9.89 -5.06
N VAL A 23 0.96 10.34 -4.17
CA VAL A 23 1.17 11.76 -3.90
C VAL A 23 1.91 12.38 -5.08
N ALA A 24 1.25 13.25 -5.83
CA ALA A 24 1.81 13.95 -6.98
C ALA A 24 2.48 15.29 -6.59
N GLY A 25 2.10 15.87 -5.44
CA GLY A 25 2.65 17.15 -5.00
C GLY A 25 1.97 17.71 -3.75
N VAL A 26 2.49 18.85 -3.29
CA VAL A 26 1.89 19.62 -2.18
C VAL A 26 1.67 21.05 -2.63
N ARG A 27 0.45 21.57 -2.45
CA ARG A 27 0.10 22.96 -2.78
C ARG A 27 -0.79 23.54 -1.70
N LEU A 28 -0.40 24.70 -1.16
CA LEU A 28 -1.13 25.40 -0.09
C LEU A 28 -1.46 24.50 1.12
N GLY A 29 -0.52 23.63 1.51
CA GLY A 29 -0.69 22.68 2.62
C GLY A 29 -1.66 21.53 2.33
N ARG A 30 -2.07 21.34 1.08
CA ARG A 30 -2.90 20.22 0.62
C ARG A 30 -2.09 19.27 -0.24
N LEU A 31 -2.37 17.98 -0.11
CA LEU A 31 -1.79 16.94 -0.93
C LEU A 31 -2.55 16.87 -2.26
N MET A 32 -1.82 16.97 -3.37
CA MET A 32 -2.33 16.64 -4.69
C MET A 32 -2.02 15.18 -4.97
N VAL A 33 -3.01 14.41 -5.39
CA VAL A 33 -2.87 12.95 -5.51
C VAL A 33 -3.51 12.43 -6.78
N ASP A 34 -2.91 11.41 -7.35
CA ASP A 34 -3.45 10.65 -8.47
C ASP A 34 -3.99 9.32 -7.96
N ARG A 35 -5.30 9.09 -8.10
CA ARG A 35 -5.91 7.85 -7.61
C ARG A 35 -5.44 6.66 -8.43
N CYS A 36 -5.13 5.56 -7.74
CA CYS A 36 -4.74 4.31 -8.38
C CYS A 36 -5.86 3.67 -9.22
N ASP A 37 -7.12 4.09 -9.02
CA ASP A 37 -8.28 3.65 -9.80
C ASP A 37 -8.59 4.54 -11.01
N GLY A 38 -7.73 5.52 -11.31
CA GLY A 38 -7.85 6.43 -12.45
C GLY A 38 -8.95 7.49 -12.33
N ARG A 39 -9.69 7.52 -11.22
CA ARG A 39 -10.70 8.56 -10.98
C ARG A 39 -10.03 9.87 -10.54
N PRO A 40 -10.64 11.03 -10.82
CA PRO A 40 -10.14 12.28 -10.30
C PRO A 40 -10.22 12.33 -8.77
N ALA A 41 -9.21 12.93 -8.14
CA ALA A 41 -9.23 13.31 -6.73
C ALA A 41 -9.07 14.82 -6.58
N GLY A 42 -9.81 15.40 -5.64
CA GLY A 42 -9.55 16.76 -5.18
C GLY A 42 -8.34 16.81 -4.21
N PRO A 43 -7.89 18.02 -3.86
CA PRO A 43 -6.80 18.20 -2.90
C PRO A 43 -7.18 17.60 -1.53
N LEU A 44 -6.27 16.85 -0.93
CA LEU A 44 -6.49 16.19 0.37
C LEU A 44 -5.84 16.96 1.52
N SER A 45 -6.48 16.92 2.69
CA SER A 45 -5.79 17.26 3.94
C SER A 45 -4.81 16.15 4.31
N PRO A 46 -3.64 16.45 4.88
CA PRO A 46 -2.80 15.43 5.51
C PRO A 46 -3.56 14.60 6.57
N ARG A 47 -4.59 15.18 7.21
CA ARG A 47 -5.46 14.48 8.18
C ARG A 47 -6.36 13.41 7.56
N ASP A 48 -6.58 13.46 6.25
CA ASP A 48 -7.40 12.49 5.53
C ASP A 48 -6.60 11.22 5.20
N VAL A 49 -5.28 11.25 5.40
CA VAL A 49 -4.38 10.12 5.17
C VAL A 49 -4.45 9.14 6.33
N LEU A 50 -4.83 7.91 6.03
CA LEU A 50 -4.96 6.81 6.98
C LEU A 50 -3.66 6.01 7.09
N SER A 51 -3.00 5.77 5.96
CA SER A 51 -1.74 5.03 5.87
C SER A 51 -0.84 5.60 4.78
N VAL A 52 0.47 5.50 4.98
CA VAL A 52 1.51 5.86 3.99
C VAL A 52 2.32 4.59 3.72
N TYR A 53 2.46 4.23 2.44
CA TYR A 53 3.23 3.10 1.96
C TYR A 53 4.47 3.65 1.26
N LYS A 54 5.63 3.33 1.83
CA LYS A 54 6.95 3.67 1.28
C LYS A 54 7.46 2.51 0.42
N GLU A 55 8.40 2.79 -0.48
CA GLU A 55 9.12 1.73 -1.17
C GLU A 55 9.79 0.80 -0.14
N ALA A 56 9.58 -0.51 -0.31
CA ALA A 56 10.16 -1.52 0.57
C ALA A 56 11.69 -1.66 0.41
N GLY A 57 12.27 -0.99 -0.59
CA GLY A 57 13.66 -1.20 -1.00
C GLY A 57 13.83 -2.51 -1.79
N PRO A 58 15.07 -2.83 -2.19
CA PRO A 58 15.36 -4.12 -2.81
C PRO A 58 15.03 -5.27 -1.84
N PRO A 59 14.57 -6.43 -2.36
CA PRO A 59 14.37 -7.59 -1.50
C PRO A 59 15.69 -7.97 -0.83
N ASP A 60 15.63 -8.28 0.47
CA ASP A 60 16.76 -8.85 1.20
C ASP A 60 17.32 -10.04 0.39
N SER A 61 18.62 -10.02 0.11
CA SER A 61 19.31 -11.08 -0.66
C SER A 61 19.32 -12.43 0.05
N GLU A 62 18.94 -12.47 1.32
CA GLU A 62 18.84 -13.70 2.08
C GLU A 62 17.44 -14.32 1.94
N PRO A 63 17.34 -15.55 1.37
CA PRO A 63 16.08 -16.27 1.37
C PRO A 63 15.72 -16.62 2.82
N ARG A 64 14.78 -15.87 3.41
CA ARG A 64 14.12 -16.22 4.68
C ARG A 64 13.12 -17.37 4.52
N THR A 65 13.05 -17.99 3.35
CA THR A 65 12.23 -19.16 3.08
C THR A 65 12.89 -20.39 3.70
N ARG A 66 12.45 -20.77 4.89
CA ARG A 66 12.74 -22.12 5.39
C ARG A 66 12.10 -23.12 4.43
N PRO A 67 12.84 -24.10 3.90
CA PRO A 67 12.23 -25.16 3.10
C PRO A 67 11.19 -25.87 3.97
N LEU A 68 9.94 -25.85 3.51
CA LEU A 68 8.89 -26.66 4.11
C LEU A 68 9.26 -28.12 3.86
N ARG A 69 9.51 -28.87 4.94
CA ARG A 69 9.63 -30.33 4.81
C ARG A 69 8.27 -30.86 4.35
N PRO A 70 8.22 -31.80 3.39
CA PRO A 70 6.97 -32.42 3.01
C PRO A 70 6.30 -33.00 4.27
N THR A 71 5.21 -32.38 4.70
CA THR A 71 4.34 -32.95 5.74
C THR A 71 3.64 -34.14 5.10
N GLY A 72 3.68 -35.29 5.79
CA GLY A 72 3.30 -36.60 5.28
C GLY A 72 2.12 -36.57 4.30
N GLN A 73 2.36 -37.12 3.11
CA GLN A 73 1.36 -37.33 2.08
C GLN A 73 0.12 -37.98 2.70
N LEU A 74 -1.03 -37.33 2.59
CA LEU A 74 -2.32 -37.87 2.99
C LEU A 74 -2.52 -39.19 2.22
N LYS A 75 -2.49 -40.33 2.93
CA LYS A 75 -3.03 -41.57 2.40
C LYS A 75 -4.55 -41.39 2.33
N LEU A 76 -5.08 -41.31 1.11
CA LEU A 76 -6.50 -41.50 0.86
C LEU A 76 -6.80 -42.96 1.16
N ASP A 77 -7.43 -43.22 2.31
CA ASP A 77 -7.96 -44.54 2.66
C ASP A 77 -9.28 -44.71 1.90
N LEU A 78 -9.24 -45.45 0.79
CA LEU A 78 -10.41 -45.90 0.06
C LEU A 78 -10.77 -47.30 0.56
N GLY A 79 -11.41 -47.34 1.72
CA GLY A 79 -12.04 -48.54 2.30
C GLY A 79 -13.53 -48.57 2.02
#